data_AF-A0ABD2E8N5-F1
#
_entry.id   AF-A0ABD2E8N5-F1
#
_cell.length_a   1.000
_cell.length_b   1.000
_cell.length_c   1.000
_cell.angle_alpha   90.00
_cell.angle_beta   90.00
_cell.angle_gamma   90.00
#
_symmetry.space_group_name_H-M   'P 1'
#
loop_
_entity.id
_entity.type
_entity.pdbx_description
1 polymer ?
#
loop_
_entity_poly.entity_id
_entity_poly.type
_entity_poly.pdbx_seq_one_letter_code
_entity_poly.pdbx_strand_id
1 'polypeptide(L)'
;MKVAVGPDPSLVYRPDVDPELAKEKGSFRNYTSGPLLDRVFTTYKLMHTHQTVDFVRRKHAQFGGFSYKKMTVMEAVGMLDRLVDESDPDVDFPNSFHAFQTAEGIRKAHPDKDWFHLVGLLHDLGKVLALLGEPQ
;
A
#
# COMPACT_ATOMS: atom_id res chain seq x y z
N MET A 1 -15.79 26.57 -10.79
CA MET A 1 -16.18 25.14 -10.79
C MET A 1 -15.98 24.63 -9.38
N LYS A 2 -17.05 24.34 -8.62
CA LYS A 2 -16.90 23.76 -7.28
C LYS A 2 -16.44 22.32 -7.48
N VAL A 3 -15.18 22.03 -7.18
CA VAL A 3 -14.71 20.65 -7.07
C VAL A 3 -15.52 20.02 -5.95
N ALA A 4 -16.31 18.99 -6.26
CA ALA A 4 -16.96 18.21 -5.22
C ALA A 4 -15.84 17.56 -4.40
N VAL A 5 -15.64 18.05 -3.19
CA VAL A 5 -14.64 17.49 -2.26
C VAL A 5 -15.25 16.20 -1.76
N GLY A 6 -14.76 15.07 -2.29
CA GLY A 6 -15.05 13.76 -1.74
C GLY A 6 -14.56 13.66 -0.27
N PRO A 7 -14.93 12.60 0.45
CA PRO A 7 -14.43 12.41 1.81
C PRO A 7 -12.90 12.39 1.81
N ASP A 8 -12.29 12.97 2.84
CA ASP A 8 -10.83 12.95 3.01
C ASP A 8 -10.35 11.49 3.01
N PRO A 9 -9.51 11.08 2.04
CA PRO A 9 -9.10 9.69 1.89
C PRO A 9 -8.35 9.17 3.13
N SER A 10 -7.69 10.06 3.89
CA SER A 10 -7.02 9.69 5.15
C SER A 10 -8.00 9.36 6.29
N LEU A 11 -9.29 9.65 6.11
CA LEU A 11 -10.36 9.44 7.10
C LEU A 11 -11.36 8.34 6.69
N VAL A 12 -11.41 7.95 5.41
CA VAL A 12 -12.37 6.94 4.90
C VAL A 12 -12.17 5.56 5.55
N TYR A 13 -10.94 5.23 5.97
CA TYR A 13 -10.63 3.99 6.66
C TYR A 13 -9.64 4.25 7.79
N ARG A 14 -10.11 4.39 9.03
CA ARG A 14 -9.24 4.67 10.20
C ARG A 14 -9.65 3.80 11.38
N PRO A 15 -9.32 2.49 11.35
CA PRO A 15 -9.63 1.61 12.47
C PRO A 15 -8.93 2.06 13.77
N ASP A 16 -7.87 2.87 13.68
CA ASP A 16 -7.19 3.46 14.84
C ASP A 16 -7.96 4.61 15.53
N VAL A 17 -8.94 5.24 14.86
CA VAL A 17 -9.73 6.34 15.44
C VAL A 17 -11.15 5.94 15.81
N ASP A 18 -11.62 4.80 15.30
CA ASP A 18 -12.90 4.22 15.68
C ASP A 18 -12.69 3.31 16.92
N PRO A 19 -13.23 3.66 18.10
CA PRO A 19 -13.06 2.87 19.31
C PRO A 19 -13.60 1.43 19.21
N GLU A 20 -14.58 1.19 18.32
CA GLU A 20 -15.15 -0.14 18.10
C GLU A 20 -14.28 -1.00 17.18
N LEU A 21 -13.46 -0.37 16.33
CA LEU A 21 -12.53 -1.04 15.41
C LEU A 21 -11.06 -0.97 15.87
N ALA A 22 -10.80 -0.25 16.98
CA ALA A 22 -9.48 -0.06 17.54
C ALA A 22 -8.87 -1.41 17.95
N LYS A 23 -7.86 -1.82 17.20
CA LYS A 23 -7.08 -3.03 17.48
C LYS A 23 -6.06 -2.75 18.59
N GLU A 24 -5.98 -3.64 19.57
CA GLU A 24 -4.84 -3.66 20.48
C GLU A 24 -3.53 -3.84 19.68
N LYS A 25 -2.44 -3.19 20.11
CA LYS A 25 -1.16 -3.25 19.38
C LYS A 25 -0.68 -4.67 19.10
N GLY A 26 -0.99 -5.63 19.97
CA GLY A 26 -0.61 -7.03 19.83
C GLY A 26 -1.43 -7.83 18.79
N SER A 27 -2.52 -7.27 18.25
CA SER A 27 -3.38 -7.96 17.27
C SER A 27 -3.10 -7.57 15.81
N PHE A 28 -2.25 -6.57 15.57
CA PHE A 28 -1.73 -6.26 14.23
C PHE A 28 -0.76 -7.34 13.75
N ARG A 29 -0.67 -7.51 12.43
CA ARG A 29 0.25 -8.47 11.77
C ARG A 29 0.11 -9.89 12.30
N ASN A 30 -1.13 -10.36 12.47
CA ASN A 30 -1.41 -11.73 12.93
C ASN A 30 -1.34 -12.73 11.76
N TYR A 31 -0.38 -13.65 11.81
CA TYR A 31 -0.18 -14.72 10.83
C TYR A 31 -0.59 -16.11 11.33
N THR A 32 -1.28 -16.19 12.46
CA THR A 32 -1.77 -17.44 13.06
C THR A 32 -3.28 -17.60 12.86
N SER A 33 -4.01 -16.49 12.82
CA SER A 33 -5.46 -16.45 12.62
C SER A 33 -5.89 -15.13 11.98
N GLY A 34 -7.05 -15.11 11.34
CA GLY A 34 -7.64 -13.90 10.78
C GLY A 34 -8.39 -14.17 9.47
N PRO A 35 -9.34 -13.29 9.10
CA PRO A 35 -10.17 -13.49 7.91
C PRO A 35 -9.38 -13.44 6.60
N LEU A 36 -8.21 -12.81 6.59
CA LEU A 36 -7.36 -12.63 5.41
C LEU A 36 -6.20 -13.63 5.32
N LEU A 37 -6.07 -14.55 6.29
CA LEU A 37 -4.88 -15.38 6.43
C LEU A 37 -4.62 -16.28 5.22
N ASP A 38 -5.67 -16.84 4.61
CA ASP A 38 -5.51 -17.78 3.49
C ASP A 38 -4.91 -17.12 2.24
N ARG A 39 -5.33 -15.90 1.90
CA ARG A 39 -4.75 -15.16 0.77
C ARG A 39 -3.31 -14.77 1.08
N VAL A 40 -3.05 -14.26 2.27
CA VAL A 40 -1.72 -13.83 2.73
C VAL A 40 -0.75 -15.02 2.68
N PHE A 41 -1.14 -16.16 3.24
CA PHE A 41 -0.35 -17.38 3.22
C PHE A 41 -0.05 -17.83 1.78
N THR A 42 -1.04 -17.78 0.89
CA THR A 42 -0.87 -18.17 -0.52
C THR A 42 0.13 -17.25 -1.23
N THR A 43 0.03 -15.93 -1.06
CA THR A 43 0.97 -14.95 -1.62
C THR A 43 2.40 -15.21 -1.12
N TYR A 44 2.59 -15.35 0.19
CA TYR A 44 3.91 -15.64 0.76
C TYR A 44 4.47 -17.00 0.30
N LYS A 45 3.64 -18.04 0.23
CA LYS A 45 4.06 -19.35 -0.25
C LYS A 45 4.56 -19.28 -1.70
N LEU A 46 3.83 -18.61 -2.59
CA LEU A 46 4.21 -18.43 -3.99
C LEU A 46 5.48 -17.58 -4.10
N MET A 47 5.54 -16.46 -3.38
CA MET A 47 6.72 -15.59 -3.32
C MET A 47 7.96 -16.38 -2.88
N HIS A 48 7.89 -17.11 -1.76
CA HIS A 48 9.01 -17.90 -1.25
C HIS A 48 9.42 -19.04 -2.20
N THR A 49 8.49 -19.57 -2.98
CA THR A 49 8.77 -20.62 -3.97
C THR A 49 9.49 -20.09 -5.21
N HIS A 50 9.19 -18.86 -5.63
CA HIS A 50 9.58 -18.35 -6.95
C HIS A 50 10.61 -17.21 -6.96
N GLN A 51 10.80 -16.51 -5.83
CA GLN A 51 11.81 -15.46 -5.68
C GLN A 51 13.23 -16.04 -5.63
N THR A 52 13.80 -16.29 -6.81
CA THR A 52 15.19 -16.74 -6.97
C THR A 52 16.11 -15.59 -7.36
N VAL A 53 17.43 -15.78 -7.20
CA VAL A 53 18.43 -14.80 -7.65
C VAL A 53 18.23 -14.43 -9.12
N ASP A 54 17.98 -15.41 -9.98
CA ASP A 54 17.78 -15.17 -11.41
C ASP A 54 16.46 -14.46 -11.69
N PHE A 55 15.39 -14.77 -10.95
CA PHE A 55 14.13 -14.03 -11.05
C PHE A 55 14.33 -12.55 -10.73
N VAL A 56 14.97 -12.22 -9.60
CA VAL A 56 15.20 -10.84 -9.18
C VAL A 56 16.10 -10.09 -10.16
N ARG A 57 17.18 -10.71 -10.65
CA ARG A 57 18.06 -10.11 -11.67
C ARG A 57 17.29 -9.76 -12.95
N ARG A 58 16.40 -10.64 -13.41
CA ARG A 58 15.54 -10.36 -14.57
C ARG A 58 14.57 -9.21 -14.30
N LYS A 59 13.95 -9.15 -13.11
CA LYS A 59 13.05 -8.03 -12.75
C LYS A 59 13.78 -6.69 -12.66
N HIS A 60 15.00 -6.67 -12.14
CA HIS A 60 15.84 -5.46 -12.17
C HIS A 60 16.11 -4.99 -13.59
N ALA A 61 16.48 -5.90 -14.50
CA ALA A 61 16.68 -5.56 -15.90
C ALA A 61 15.38 -5.10 -16.60
N GLN A 62 14.26 -5.75 -16.28
CA GLN A 62 12.94 -5.44 -16.83
C GLN A 62 12.48 -4.02 -16.45
N PHE A 63 12.58 -3.64 -15.17
CA PHE A 63 12.02 -2.38 -14.67
C PHE A 63 13.00 -1.22 -14.53
N GLY A 64 14.32 -1.50 -14.54
CA GLY A 64 15.35 -0.48 -14.34
C GLY A 64 15.42 0.61 -15.43
N GLY A 65 14.77 0.40 -16.58
CA GLY A 65 14.65 1.41 -17.63
C GLY A 65 13.54 2.44 -17.42
N PHE A 66 12.63 2.23 -16.47
CA PHE A 66 11.48 3.12 -16.17
C PHE A 66 10.65 3.54 -17.40
N SER A 67 10.55 2.66 -18.40
CA SER A 67 9.97 2.97 -19.71
C SER A 67 8.49 2.58 -19.87
N TYR A 68 7.87 2.02 -18.82
CA TYR A 68 6.50 1.50 -18.88
C TYR A 68 5.43 2.59 -19.00
N LYS A 69 5.58 3.68 -18.24
CA LYS A 69 4.59 4.76 -18.19
C LYS A 69 5.21 6.03 -17.64
N LYS A 70 4.79 7.18 -18.18
CA LYS A 70 5.05 8.50 -17.58
C LYS A 70 3.80 8.94 -16.83
N MET A 71 3.98 9.33 -15.58
CA MET A 71 2.89 9.82 -14.73
C MET A 71 3.43 10.69 -13.60
N THR A 72 2.58 11.58 -13.10
CA THR A 72 2.75 12.32 -11.87
C THR A 72 2.56 11.40 -10.66
N VAL A 73 3.02 11.86 -9.48
CA VAL A 73 2.81 11.13 -8.22
C VAL A 73 1.33 10.90 -7.94
N MET A 74 0.47 11.90 -8.14
CA MET A 74 -0.96 11.76 -7.86
C MET A 74 -1.67 10.83 -8.84
N GLU A 75 -1.21 10.74 -10.09
CA GLU A 75 -1.69 9.71 -11.01
C GLU A 75 -1.28 8.30 -10.56
N ALA A 76 -0.07 8.13 -10.02
CA ALA A 76 0.36 6.86 -9.44
C ALA A 76 -0.46 6.50 -8.17
N VAL A 77 -0.71 7.45 -7.28
CA VAL A 77 -1.61 7.26 -6.12
C VAL A 77 -3.01 6.84 -6.59
N GLY A 78 -3.59 7.54 -7.57
CA GLY A 78 -4.91 7.20 -8.10
C GLY A 78 -4.95 5.85 -8.84
N MET A 79 -3.82 5.37 -9.39
CA MET A 79 -3.77 4.01 -9.90
C MET A 79 -4.02 2.97 -8.80
N LEU A 80 -3.53 3.21 -7.58
CA LEU A 80 -3.70 2.33 -6.42
C LEU A 80 -5.12 2.31 -5.86
N ASP A 81 -6.04 3.14 -6.36
CA ASP A 81 -7.49 3.04 -6.06
C ASP A 81 -8.08 1.67 -6.47
N ARG A 82 -7.39 0.97 -7.38
CA ARG A 82 -7.80 -0.34 -7.93
C ARG A 82 -6.99 -1.51 -7.36
N LEU A 83 -6.18 -1.30 -6.35
CA LEU A 83 -5.31 -2.33 -5.77
C LEU A 83 -5.61 -2.54 -4.29
N VAL A 84 -5.89 -3.78 -3.91
CA VAL A 84 -5.87 -4.25 -2.53
C VAL A 84 -4.64 -5.16 -2.38
N ASP A 85 -3.83 -4.95 -1.34
CA ASP A 85 -2.63 -5.74 -1.07
C ASP A 85 -3.02 -7.12 -0.52
N GLU A 86 -2.70 -8.18 -1.26
CA GLU A 86 -3.02 -9.55 -0.88
C GLU A 86 -2.12 -10.10 0.24
N SER A 87 -0.96 -9.47 0.48
CA SER A 87 0.03 -9.87 1.49
C SER A 87 -0.22 -9.22 2.85
N ASP A 88 -1.06 -8.19 2.92
CA ASP A 88 -1.35 -7.48 4.16
C ASP A 88 -2.50 -8.16 4.95
N PRO A 89 -2.23 -8.66 6.18
CA PRO A 89 -3.26 -9.28 7.01
C PRO A 89 -4.20 -8.27 7.70
N ASP A 90 -3.91 -6.97 7.62
CA ASP A 90 -4.62 -5.92 8.35
C ASP A 90 -5.50 -5.03 7.45
N VAL A 91 -5.36 -5.12 6.13
CA VAL A 91 -5.94 -4.17 5.16
C VAL A 91 -6.73 -4.92 4.09
N ASP A 92 -7.96 -4.47 3.81
CA ASP A 92 -8.82 -4.99 2.74
C ASP A 92 -9.55 -3.89 1.95
N PHE A 93 -8.86 -2.77 1.74
CA PHE A 93 -9.36 -1.59 1.03
C PHE A 93 -8.27 -1.07 0.09
N PRO A 94 -8.60 -0.17 -0.86
CA PRO A 94 -7.62 0.33 -1.82
C PRO A 94 -6.36 0.92 -1.19
N ASN A 95 -5.19 0.54 -1.70
CA ASN A 95 -3.89 0.91 -1.15
C ASN A 95 -3.59 2.41 -1.28
N SER A 96 -4.35 3.15 -2.11
CA SER A 96 -4.28 4.62 -2.15
C SER A 96 -4.66 5.26 -0.82
N PHE A 97 -5.68 4.74 -0.12
CA PHE A 97 -6.06 5.21 1.21
C PHE A 97 -4.93 5.01 2.22
N HIS A 98 -4.24 3.85 2.16
CA HIS A 98 -3.09 3.58 3.02
C HIS A 98 -1.97 4.63 2.83
N ALA A 99 -1.70 5.05 1.60
CA ALA A 99 -0.71 6.09 1.33
C ALA A 99 -1.05 7.42 2.04
N PHE A 100 -2.31 7.83 2.02
CA PHE A 100 -2.76 9.03 2.75
C PHE A 100 -2.76 8.85 4.27
N GLN A 101 -3.18 7.69 4.78
CA GLN A 101 -3.14 7.39 6.23
C GLN A 101 -1.71 7.48 6.78
N THR A 102 -0.75 6.88 6.07
CA THR A 102 0.66 6.91 6.46
C THR A 102 1.21 8.33 6.41
N ALA A 103 0.95 9.08 5.33
CA ALA A 103 1.36 10.48 5.21
C ALA A 103 0.80 11.36 6.33
N GLU A 104 -0.50 11.24 6.63
CA GLU A 104 -1.15 12.03 7.69
C GLU A 104 -0.72 11.62 9.10
N GLY A 105 -0.48 10.34 9.33
CA GLY A 105 0.10 9.84 10.58
C GLY A 105 1.48 10.46 10.84
N ILE A 106 2.35 10.42 9.83
CA ILE A 106 3.68 11.04 9.89
C ILE A 106 3.57 12.56 10.07
N ARG A 107 2.67 13.23 9.34
CA ARG A 107 2.45 14.68 9.46
C ARG A 107 2.07 15.10 10.87
N LYS A 108 1.19 14.35 11.53
CA LYS A 108 0.78 14.62 12.92
C LYS A 108 1.91 14.40 13.91
N ALA A 109 2.71 13.35 13.74
CA ALA A 109 3.82 13.03 14.64
C ALA A 109 5.07 13.91 14.42
N HIS A 110 5.27 14.38 13.19
CA HIS A 110 6.45 15.13 12.77
C HIS A 110 6.08 16.36 11.94
N PRO A 111 5.32 17.33 12.51
CA PRO A 111 4.82 18.49 11.76
C PRO A 111 5.94 19.37 11.17
N ASP A 112 7.16 19.24 11.68
CA ASP A 112 8.37 19.97 11.27
C ASP A 112 9.11 19.35 10.07
N LYS A 113 8.69 18.18 9.57
CA LYS A 113 9.40 17.41 8.53
C LYS A 113 8.50 17.10 7.33
N ASP A 114 8.18 18.11 6.55
CA ASP A 114 7.33 18.02 5.34
C ASP A 114 7.75 16.90 4.36
N TRP A 115 9.06 16.76 4.11
CA TRP A 115 9.60 15.69 3.28
C TRP A 115 9.25 14.30 3.80
N PHE A 116 9.10 14.13 5.12
CA PHE A 116 8.78 12.84 5.72
C PHE A 116 7.28 12.52 5.56
N HIS A 117 6.43 13.53 5.50
CA HIS A 117 5.02 13.36 5.14
C HIS A 117 4.91 12.81 3.72
N LEU A 118 5.70 13.39 2.81
CA LEU A 118 5.78 12.95 1.42
C LEU A 118 6.32 11.52 1.29
N VAL A 119 7.34 11.13 2.07
CA VAL A 119 7.81 9.73 2.13
C VAL A 119 6.64 8.79 2.45
N GLY A 120 5.78 9.15 3.40
CA GLY A 120 4.57 8.39 3.70
C GLY A 120 3.63 8.22 2.51
N LEU A 121 3.45 9.25 1.68
CA LEU A 121 2.63 9.16 0.48
C LEU A 121 3.29 8.32 -0.64
N LEU A 122 4.63 8.35 -0.73
CA LEU A 122 5.38 7.73 -1.82
C LEU A 122 5.71 6.24 -1.60
N HIS A 123 5.78 5.78 -0.35
CA HIS A 123 6.48 4.55 0.02
C HIS A 123 6.00 3.30 -0.73
N ASP A 124 4.69 3.22 -1.00
CA ASP A 124 4.04 2.06 -1.59
C ASP A 124 3.75 2.18 -3.09
N LEU A 125 4.16 3.28 -3.74
CA LEU A 125 3.84 3.52 -5.16
C LEU A 125 4.47 2.50 -6.11
N GLY A 126 5.46 1.74 -5.67
CA GLY A 126 6.00 0.60 -6.44
C GLY A 126 4.95 -0.49 -6.72
N LYS A 127 3.88 -0.56 -5.91
CA LYS A 127 2.79 -1.54 -6.08
C LYS A 127 1.99 -1.36 -7.38
N VAL A 128 2.18 -0.24 -8.11
CA VAL A 128 1.63 -0.08 -9.47
C VAL A 128 2.07 -1.19 -10.42
N LEU A 129 3.15 -1.91 -10.13
CA LEU A 129 3.61 -3.08 -10.90
C LEU A 129 2.54 -4.18 -10.98
N ALA A 130 1.77 -4.41 -9.91
CA ALA A 130 0.67 -5.38 -9.93
C ALA A 130 -0.40 -5.02 -10.97
N LEU A 131 -0.68 -3.72 -11.12
CA LEU A 131 -1.62 -3.20 -12.13
C LEU A 131 -1.06 -3.22 -13.55
N LEU A 132 0.24 -3.47 -13.71
CA LEU A 132 0.92 -3.70 -14.99
C LEU A 132 1.03 -5.21 -15.33
N GLY A 133 0.37 -6.07 -14.55
CA GLY A 133 0.28 -7.51 -14.81
C GLY A 133 1.35 -8.36 -14.09
N GLU A 134 2.13 -7.78 -13.19
CA GLU A 134 2.95 -8.59 -12.27
C GLU A 134 2.04 -9.29 -11.24
N PRO A 135 2.33 -10.55 -10.87
CA PRO A 135 1.65 -11.18 -9.75
C PRO A 135 1.94 -10.41 -8.44
N GLN A 136 0.96 -10.37 -7.54
CA GLN A 136 1.16 -9.91 -6.16
C GLN A 136 2.05 -10.88 -5.37
#